data_AF-A0A8S3ERV6-F1
#
_entry.id   AF-A0A8S3ERV6-F1
#
_cell.length_a   1.000
_cell.length_b   1.000
_cell.length_c   1.000
_cell.angle_alpha   90.00
_cell.angle_beta   90.00
_cell.angle_gamma   90.00
#
_symmetry.space_group_name_H-M   'P 1'
#
loop_
_entity.id
_entity.type
_entity.pdbx_description
1 polymer ?
#
loop_
_entity_poly.entity_id
_entity_poly.type
_entity_poly.pdbx_seq_one_letter_code
_entity_poly.pdbx_strand_id
1 'polypeptide(L)'
;MMGEHISQSDIIIHIHLSRLGIAFKYNTTTNIITSREYSDMCIGQDQWLGTLTGLTSSLLLSPLTAKDCTSEHYPYRKLIVPFGKILSTRDQHKIHQTVTIDRPSSMSFSHQYFVFILNDRLKILQSTDSPTGWLYLALLHAMTSHPLPDNYTGMTGMERAFQLLYSAGCWSDQPFDELSLNILGQIASISPKVNYYPEHLTCMEKIDWNSNGIPYSMQHFGYYLIAKKLIDSSQLFNFMYPSLKTNKMPEIFQGKMHNEMLLKKLYWDYRDSYNPTARLSGEMETDILRATSPTPYHQILENCSNITNYSAVRLVDDLYSDGDVNLTDCSTQNWLPLSQWLTKGSQLKTLWVGLLQWADRIKREA
;
A
#
# COMPACT_ATOMS: atom_id res chain seq x y z
N MET A 1 45.39 24.12 -44.67
CA MET A 1 44.90 23.11 -43.70
C MET A 1 43.42 23.34 -43.51
N MET A 2 42.57 22.58 -44.19
CA MET A 2 41.15 22.44 -43.81
C MET A 2 41.10 21.31 -42.78
N GLY A 3 40.60 21.60 -41.58
CA GLY A 3 40.32 20.56 -40.60
C GLY A 3 39.02 19.87 -40.98
N GLU A 4 39.09 18.59 -41.35
CA GLU A 4 37.89 17.76 -41.47
C GLU A 4 37.28 17.60 -40.08
N HIS A 5 36.18 18.34 -39.82
CA HIS A 5 35.27 17.99 -38.75
C HIS A 5 34.63 16.65 -39.11
N ILE A 6 35.24 15.55 -38.65
CA ILE A 6 34.64 14.23 -38.68
C ILE A 6 33.31 14.34 -37.92
N SER A 7 32.20 14.25 -38.66
CA SER A 7 30.87 14.15 -38.09
C SER A 7 30.82 12.86 -37.28
N GLN A 8 30.89 13.01 -35.96
CA GLN A 8 30.87 11.88 -35.03
C GLN A 8 29.54 11.14 -35.24
N SER A 9 29.62 9.97 -35.88
CA SER A 9 28.45 9.21 -36.28
C SER A 9 27.68 8.76 -35.03
N ASP A 10 26.42 9.15 -34.91
CA ASP A 10 25.54 8.74 -33.82
C ASP A 10 25.41 7.21 -33.79
N ILE A 11 26.11 6.57 -32.85
CA ILE A 11 25.98 5.13 -32.61
C ILE A 11 24.69 4.92 -31.83
N ILE A 12 23.74 4.22 -32.45
CA ILE A 12 22.46 3.86 -31.84
C ILE A 12 22.51 2.37 -31.48
N ILE A 13 22.45 2.07 -30.18
CA ILE A 13 22.38 0.72 -29.65
C ILE A 13 20.91 0.35 -29.39
N HIS A 14 20.46 -0.75 -29.98
CA HIS A 14 19.11 -1.28 -29.76
C HIS A 14 19.10 -2.22 -28.54
N ILE A 15 18.26 -1.90 -27.56
CA ILE A 15 18.10 -2.67 -26.32
C ILE A 15 16.73 -3.35 -26.36
N HIS A 16 16.68 -4.66 -26.19
CA HIS A 16 15.43 -5.44 -26.27
C HIS A 16 15.15 -6.15 -24.96
N LEU A 17 14.01 -5.82 -24.32
CA LEU A 17 13.47 -6.57 -23.20
C LEU A 17 12.58 -7.69 -23.75
N SER A 18 13.18 -8.70 -24.38
CA SER A 18 12.46 -9.73 -25.15
C SER A 18 11.35 -10.44 -24.38
N ARG A 19 11.50 -10.60 -23.05
CA ARG A 19 10.46 -11.17 -22.17
C ARG A 19 9.20 -10.30 -22.03
N LEU A 20 9.27 -9.00 -22.34
CA LEU A 20 8.15 -8.06 -22.28
C LEU A 20 7.71 -7.54 -23.66
N GLY A 21 8.48 -7.82 -24.72
CA GLY A 21 8.25 -7.26 -26.07
C GLY A 21 8.63 -5.78 -26.23
N ILE A 22 9.09 -5.12 -25.16
CA ILE A 22 9.47 -3.70 -25.12
C ILE A 22 10.89 -3.53 -25.67
N ALA A 23 11.15 -2.43 -26.39
CA ALA A 23 12.50 -2.09 -26.85
C ALA A 23 12.85 -0.61 -26.66
N PHE A 24 14.13 -0.34 -26.54
CA PHE A 24 14.69 0.99 -26.35
C PHE A 24 15.81 1.25 -27.34
N LYS A 25 16.11 2.53 -27.58
CA LYS A 25 17.26 2.99 -28.35
C LYS A 25 18.15 3.80 -27.42
N TYR A 26 19.40 3.38 -27.25
CA TYR A 26 20.42 4.17 -26.55
C TYR A 26 21.24 4.92 -27.60
N ASN A 27 21.25 6.24 -27.51
CA ASN A 27 22.07 7.12 -28.36
C ASN A 27 23.33 7.51 -27.58
N THR A 28 24.50 7.08 -28.09
CA THR A 28 25.79 7.27 -27.37
C THR A 28 26.22 8.73 -27.25
N THR A 29 25.82 9.58 -28.19
CA THR A 29 26.20 10.99 -28.26
C THR A 29 25.48 11.82 -27.19
N THR A 30 24.20 11.53 -26.97
CA THR A 30 23.34 12.23 -25.99
C THR A 30 23.28 11.54 -24.63
N ASN A 31 23.72 10.29 -24.54
CA ASN A 31 23.55 9.40 -23.38
C ASN A 31 22.09 9.22 -22.93
N ILE A 32 21.13 9.26 -23.86
CA ILE A 32 19.71 9.06 -23.59
C ILE A 32 19.27 7.68 -24.06
N ILE A 33 18.49 6.98 -23.23
CA ILE A 33 17.77 5.76 -23.62
C ILE A 33 16.31 6.13 -23.89
N THR A 34 15.90 6.13 -25.16
CA THR A 34 14.52 6.45 -25.58
C THR A 34 13.69 5.18 -25.74
N SER A 35 12.41 5.25 -25.40
CA SER A 35 11.45 4.17 -25.61
C SER A 35 11.06 4.04 -27.08
N ARG A 36 10.85 2.82 -27.58
CA ARG A 36 10.29 2.59 -28.92
C ARG A 36 8.76 2.57 -28.89
N GLU A 37 8.17 2.01 -27.84
CA GLU A 37 6.71 1.85 -27.70
C GLU A 37 6.02 3.12 -27.17
N TYR A 38 6.77 4.02 -26.53
CA TYR A 38 6.25 5.28 -25.98
C TYR A 38 7.04 6.46 -26.57
N SER A 39 6.48 7.07 -27.62
CA SER A 39 7.04 8.28 -28.24
C SER A 39 7.29 9.39 -27.22
N ASP A 40 8.31 10.20 -27.46
CA ASP A 40 8.74 11.32 -26.62
C ASP A 40 9.06 10.98 -25.16
N MET A 41 9.25 9.69 -24.84
CA MET A 41 9.63 9.20 -23.52
C MET A 41 11.03 8.57 -23.50
N CYS A 42 11.80 8.88 -22.45
CA CYS A 42 13.11 8.30 -22.17
C CYS A 42 13.18 7.75 -20.74
N ILE A 43 14.11 6.83 -20.49
CA ILE A 43 14.44 6.41 -19.13
C ILE A 43 15.11 7.58 -18.42
N GLY A 44 14.49 8.07 -17.35
CA GLY A 44 15.06 9.15 -16.52
C GLY A 44 16.29 8.68 -15.75
N GLN A 45 17.25 9.58 -15.51
CA GLN A 45 18.39 9.28 -14.64
C GLN A 45 17.94 9.01 -13.20
N ASP A 46 16.96 9.79 -12.72
CA ASP A 46 16.24 9.47 -11.49
C ASP A 46 15.10 8.50 -11.80
N GLN A 47 15.12 7.36 -11.12
CA GLN A 47 14.07 6.32 -11.15
C GLN A 47 13.22 6.35 -9.86
N TRP A 48 13.48 7.28 -8.95
CA TRP A 48 12.69 7.44 -7.74
C TRP A 48 11.30 8.01 -8.06
N LEU A 49 10.29 7.31 -7.56
CA LEU A 49 8.89 7.60 -7.84
C LEU A 49 8.24 8.50 -6.77
N GLY A 50 8.78 8.47 -5.54
CA GLY A 50 8.18 9.06 -4.35
C GLY A 50 6.97 8.33 -3.76
N THR A 51 6.37 7.40 -4.52
CA THR A 51 5.38 6.39 -4.07
C THR A 51 5.89 4.99 -4.43
N LEU A 52 5.13 3.93 -4.07
CA LEU A 52 5.52 2.52 -4.23
C LEU A 52 6.92 2.21 -3.65
N THR A 53 7.24 2.82 -2.51
CA THR A 53 8.56 2.74 -1.87
C THR A 53 8.99 1.29 -1.67
N GLY A 54 10.26 0.99 -1.97
CA GLY A 54 10.80 -0.36 -1.89
C GLY A 54 10.49 -1.27 -3.08
N LEU A 55 9.62 -0.87 -4.02
CA LEU A 55 9.46 -1.59 -5.29
C LEU A 55 10.75 -1.48 -6.12
N THR A 56 11.34 -2.63 -6.43
CA THR A 56 12.60 -2.72 -7.22
C THR A 56 12.39 -3.11 -8.67
N SER A 57 11.23 -3.69 -8.98
CA SER A 57 10.92 -4.27 -10.28
C SER A 57 10.01 -3.33 -11.09
N SER A 58 10.51 -2.14 -11.40
CA SER A 58 9.77 -1.13 -12.18
C SER A 58 10.72 -0.29 -13.03
N LEU A 59 10.17 0.38 -14.06
CA LEU A 59 10.92 1.27 -14.94
C LEU A 59 10.13 2.55 -15.18
N LEU A 60 10.70 3.68 -14.75
CA LEU A 60 10.11 5.00 -14.88
C LEU A 60 10.60 5.69 -16.17
N LEU A 61 9.65 6.09 -16.99
CA LEU A 61 9.85 6.89 -18.18
C LEU A 61 9.42 8.33 -17.95
N SER A 62 10.25 9.26 -18.38
CA SER A 62 10.02 10.70 -18.32
C SER A 62 10.03 11.31 -19.73
N PRO A 63 9.33 12.43 -19.99
CA PRO A 63 9.37 13.09 -21.28
C PRO A 63 10.78 13.57 -21.67
N LEU A 64 11.15 13.45 -22.96
CA LEU A 64 12.45 13.94 -23.46
C LEU A 64 12.67 15.44 -23.22
N THR A 65 11.57 16.22 -23.24
CA THR A 65 11.55 17.68 -23.04
C THR A 65 11.74 18.11 -21.59
N ALA A 66 11.72 17.19 -20.62
CA ALA A 66 11.82 17.51 -19.19
C ALA A 66 13.22 18.00 -18.73
N LYS A 67 14.17 18.17 -19.66
CA LYS A 67 15.49 18.77 -19.39
C LYS A 67 15.44 20.30 -19.25
N ASP A 68 14.44 20.94 -19.86
CA ASP A 68 14.27 22.39 -19.78
C ASP A 68 13.39 22.75 -18.58
N CYS A 69 14.04 22.98 -17.43
CA CYS A 69 13.43 23.29 -16.13
C CYS A 69 12.65 24.64 -16.09
N THR A 70 12.30 25.20 -17.24
CA THR A 70 11.61 26.48 -17.44
C THR A 70 10.18 26.32 -17.96
N SER A 71 9.77 25.11 -18.36
CA SER A 71 8.40 24.85 -18.82
C SER A 71 7.45 24.61 -17.66
N GLU A 72 6.35 25.37 -17.60
CA GLU A 72 5.26 25.21 -16.62
C GLU A 72 4.46 23.89 -16.81
N HIS A 73 4.85 23.05 -17.76
CA HIS A 73 4.20 21.79 -18.09
C HIS A 73 4.71 20.67 -17.18
N TYR A 74 3.94 20.37 -16.13
CA TYR A 74 4.10 19.18 -15.30
C TYR A 74 4.23 17.92 -16.17
N PRO A 75 5.37 17.20 -16.14
CA PRO A 75 5.59 16.09 -17.05
C PRO A 75 4.69 14.90 -16.71
N TYR A 76 3.97 14.38 -17.70
CA TYR A 76 3.31 13.08 -17.59
C TYR A 76 4.37 11.98 -17.66
N ARG A 77 4.76 11.43 -16.50
CA ARG A 77 5.69 10.29 -16.44
C ARG A 77 4.90 8.97 -16.57
N LYS A 78 5.55 7.92 -17.07
CA LYS A 78 4.94 6.57 -17.23
C LYS A 78 5.76 5.55 -16.46
N LEU A 79 5.12 4.80 -15.57
CA LEU A 79 5.74 3.70 -14.85
C LEU A 79 5.36 2.37 -15.51
N ILE A 80 6.35 1.67 -16.04
CA ILE A 80 6.19 0.30 -16.55
C ILE A 80 6.46 -0.64 -15.38
N VAL A 81 5.51 -1.54 -15.08
CA VAL A 81 5.68 -2.59 -14.07
C VAL A 81 5.39 -3.97 -14.68
N PRO A 82 6.37 -4.89 -14.71
CA PRO A 82 6.15 -6.27 -15.15
C PRO A 82 5.14 -6.97 -14.22
N PHE A 83 4.17 -7.72 -14.76
CA PHE A 83 3.28 -8.56 -13.96
C PHE A 83 4.01 -9.74 -13.30
N GLY A 84 3.56 -10.24 -12.16
CA GLY A 84 4.15 -11.41 -11.51
C GLY A 84 3.59 -11.66 -10.13
N LYS A 85 4.19 -12.62 -9.42
CA LYS A 85 3.91 -12.84 -8.00
C LYS A 85 4.70 -11.82 -7.18
N ILE A 86 4.01 -10.99 -6.41
CA ILE A 86 4.68 -9.97 -5.59
C ILE A 86 5.22 -10.61 -4.31
N LEU A 87 6.51 -10.41 -4.04
CA LEU A 87 7.19 -10.90 -2.85
C LEU A 87 7.75 -9.71 -2.05
N SER A 88 7.46 -9.69 -0.75
CA SER A 88 8.08 -8.76 0.20
C SER A 88 9.24 -9.44 0.91
N THR A 89 10.37 -8.75 1.02
CA THR A 89 11.52 -9.18 1.81
C THR A 89 11.90 -8.09 2.79
N ARG A 90 12.03 -8.46 4.07
CA ARG A 90 12.48 -7.55 5.12
C ARG A 90 14.01 -7.65 5.26
N ASP A 91 14.68 -6.61 4.82
CA ASP A 91 16.10 -6.38 5.07
C ASP A 91 16.27 -5.76 6.46
N GLN A 92 17.18 -6.28 7.29
CA GLN A 92 17.42 -5.76 8.64
C GLN A 92 18.11 -4.38 8.62
N HIS A 93 18.75 -4.02 7.51
CA HIS A 93 19.46 -2.75 7.34
C HIS A 93 18.62 -1.64 6.70
N LYS A 94 17.37 -1.93 6.29
CA LYS A 94 16.47 -0.95 5.67
C LYS A 94 15.25 -0.68 6.56
N ILE A 95 14.85 0.59 6.59
CA ILE A 95 13.64 1.03 7.30
C ILE A 95 12.38 0.49 6.60
N HIS A 96 12.41 0.42 5.27
CA HIS A 96 11.32 -0.08 4.43
C HIS A 96 11.66 -1.44 3.82
N GLN A 97 10.66 -2.32 3.67
CA GLN A 97 10.85 -3.61 2.99
C GLN A 97 11.21 -3.43 1.52
N THR A 98 11.88 -4.44 0.96
CA THR A 98 12.16 -4.53 -0.47
C THR A 98 11.10 -5.41 -1.13
N VAL A 99 10.39 -4.85 -2.11
CA VAL A 99 9.34 -5.51 -2.87
C VAL A 99 9.88 -5.90 -4.24
N THR A 100 9.73 -7.17 -4.59
CA THR A 100 10.23 -7.79 -5.82
C THR A 100 9.08 -8.50 -6.53
N ILE A 101 9.20 -8.68 -7.84
CA ILE A 101 8.18 -9.33 -8.66
C ILE A 101 8.79 -10.63 -9.23
N ASP A 102 8.40 -11.76 -8.66
CA ASP A 102 8.83 -13.07 -9.12
C ASP A 102 8.07 -13.48 -10.39
N ARG A 103 8.83 -14.00 -11.36
CA ARG A 103 8.42 -14.29 -12.74
C ARG A 103 9.12 -15.54 -13.24
N PRO A 104 8.76 -16.75 -12.74
CA PRO A 104 9.33 -17.99 -13.25
C PRO A 104 8.98 -18.17 -14.74
N SER A 105 9.85 -18.81 -15.51
CA SER A 105 9.68 -18.97 -16.96
C SER A 105 8.45 -19.78 -17.37
N SER A 106 7.92 -20.60 -16.45
CA SER A 106 6.69 -21.39 -16.61
C SER A 106 5.41 -20.65 -16.20
N MET A 107 5.50 -19.39 -15.78
CA MET A 107 4.34 -18.62 -15.33
C MET A 107 3.40 -18.31 -16.51
N SER A 108 2.09 -18.52 -16.34
CA SER A 108 1.11 -17.92 -17.25
C SER A 108 1.27 -16.39 -17.26
N PHE A 109 1.00 -15.75 -18.39
CA PHE A 109 1.19 -14.30 -18.55
C PHE A 109 2.65 -13.82 -18.37
N SER A 110 3.64 -14.67 -18.64
CA SER A 110 5.09 -14.36 -18.55
C SER A 110 5.59 -13.18 -19.40
N HIS A 111 4.73 -12.63 -20.27
CA HIS A 111 4.98 -11.46 -21.12
C HIS A 111 4.23 -10.20 -20.66
N GLN A 112 3.26 -10.34 -19.75
CA GLN A 112 2.42 -9.22 -19.33
C GLN A 112 3.22 -8.18 -18.53
N TYR A 113 2.90 -6.92 -18.76
CA TYR A 113 3.26 -5.78 -17.93
C TYR A 113 2.07 -4.81 -17.87
N PHE A 114 2.15 -3.84 -16.97
CA PHE A 114 1.19 -2.76 -16.84
C PHE A 114 1.92 -1.42 -16.99
N VAL A 115 1.18 -0.41 -17.45
CA VAL A 115 1.68 0.96 -17.52
C VAL A 115 0.75 1.87 -16.73
N PHE A 116 1.36 2.54 -15.76
CA PHE A 116 0.70 3.50 -14.90
C PHE A 116 1.13 4.91 -15.30
N ILE A 117 0.19 5.84 -15.35
CA ILE A 117 0.46 7.25 -15.63
C ILE A 117 0.64 7.97 -14.29
N LEU A 118 1.73 8.74 -14.19
CA LEU A 118 1.95 9.72 -13.14
C LEU A 118 1.49 11.08 -13.61
N ASN A 119 0.62 11.69 -12.82
CA ASN A 119 0.25 13.08 -12.96
C ASN A 119 0.94 13.88 -11.84
N ASP A 120 2.10 14.45 -12.14
CA ASP A 120 2.95 15.16 -11.15
C ASP A 120 2.28 16.42 -10.56
N ARG A 121 1.26 16.97 -11.24
CA ARG A 121 0.44 18.09 -10.77
C ARG A 121 -0.60 17.65 -9.75
N LEU A 122 -1.32 16.56 -10.04
CA LEU A 122 -2.36 16.03 -9.15
C LEU A 122 -1.81 15.10 -8.06
N LYS A 123 -0.54 14.69 -8.16
CA LYS A 123 0.10 13.71 -7.28
C LYS A 123 -0.58 12.33 -7.27
N ILE A 124 -1.11 11.94 -8.43
CA ILE A 124 -1.83 10.67 -8.60
C ILE A 124 -1.03 9.73 -9.51
N LEU A 125 -1.01 8.46 -9.14
CA LEU A 125 -0.61 7.32 -9.98
C LEU A 125 -1.89 6.56 -10.38
N GLN A 126 -2.12 6.36 -11.67
CA GLN A 126 -3.38 5.77 -12.22
C GLN A 126 -3.09 4.72 -13.29
N SER A 127 -4.02 3.78 -13.49
CA SER A 127 -3.89 2.78 -14.56
C SER A 127 -4.49 3.22 -15.87
N THR A 128 -3.81 2.78 -16.93
CA THR A 128 -4.38 2.57 -18.27
C THR A 128 -4.65 1.07 -18.47
N ASP A 129 -5.68 0.62 -19.18
CA ASP A 129 -7.03 1.18 -19.34
C ASP A 129 -8.07 0.08 -18.97
N SER A 130 -7.76 -0.74 -17.96
CA SER A 130 -8.50 -1.98 -17.63
C SER A 130 -8.61 -2.22 -16.12
N PRO A 131 -9.68 -2.88 -15.62
CA PRO A 131 -9.80 -3.19 -14.19
C PRO A 131 -8.65 -4.02 -13.63
N THR A 132 -8.12 -4.93 -14.43
CA THR A 132 -6.92 -5.71 -14.14
C THR A 132 -5.71 -4.84 -13.77
N GLY A 133 -5.52 -3.71 -14.49
CA GLY A 133 -4.45 -2.76 -14.19
C GLY A 133 -4.68 -1.98 -12.90
N TRP A 134 -5.92 -1.52 -12.64
CA TRP A 134 -6.29 -0.88 -11.37
C TRP A 134 -6.11 -1.82 -10.17
N LEU A 135 -6.51 -3.08 -10.31
CA LEU A 135 -6.28 -4.13 -9.32
C LEU A 135 -4.78 -4.37 -9.09
N TYR A 136 -3.97 -4.42 -10.15
CA TYR A 136 -2.52 -4.61 -10.00
C TYR A 136 -1.86 -3.41 -9.31
N LEU A 137 -2.32 -2.19 -9.60
CA LEU A 137 -1.86 -0.98 -8.93
C LEU A 137 -2.23 -0.98 -7.44
N ALA A 138 -3.44 -1.40 -7.09
CA ALA A 138 -3.86 -1.56 -5.70
C ALA A 138 -3.02 -2.61 -4.97
N LEU A 139 -2.74 -3.76 -5.60
CA LEU A 139 -1.86 -4.79 -5.07
C LEU A 139 -0.44 -4.26 -4.83
N LEU A 140 0.11 -3.48 -5.76
CA LEU A 140 1.42 -2.84 -5.60
C LEU A 140 1.44 -1.91 -4.40
N HIS A 141 0.49 -0.97 -4.28
CA HIS A 141 0.40 -0.06 -3.13
C HIS A 141 0.21 -0.81 -1.80
N ALA A 142 -0.60 -1.87 -1.76
CA ALA A 142 -0.78 -2.70 -0.57
C ALA A 142 0.53 -3.38 -0.15
N MET A 143 1.27 -3.95 -1.11
CA MET A 143 2.54 -4.65 -0.89
C MET A 143 3.73 -3.70 -0.63
N THR A 144 3.63 -2.42 -0.99
CA THR A 144 4.62 -1.36 -0.67
C THR A 144 4.10 -0.42 0.43
N SER A 145 3.15 -0.84 1.24
CA SER A 145 2.60 0.01 2.31
C SER A 145 3.66 0.32 3.38
N HIS A 146 3.41 1.36 4.18
CA HIS A 146 4.22 1.73 5.33
C HIS A 146 3.36 2.53 6.31
N PRO A 147 3.62 2.53 7.64
CA PRO A 147 2.87 3.36 8.59
C PRO A 147 3.02 4.88 8.39
N LEU A 148 3.96 5.32 7.57
CA LEU A 148 4.12 6.72 7.18
C LEU A 148 3.63 6.93 5.75
N PRO A 149 2.94 8.04 5.45
CA PRO A 149 2.56 8.40 4.08
C PRO A 149 3.77 8.52 3.16
N ASP A 150 3.58 8.23 1.87
CA ASP A 150 4.63 8.41 0.87
C ASP A 150 4.75 9.86 0.38
N ASN A 151 5.96 10.23 -0.05
CA ASN A 151 6.31 11.62 -0.39
C ASN A 151 5.61 12.14 -1.65
N TYR A 152 5.06 11.26 -2.48
CA TYR A 152 4.44 11.64 -3.75
C TYR A 152 2.94 11.85 -3.58
N THR A 153 2.20 10.85 -3.10
CA THR A 153 0.74 10.90 -2.94
C THR A 153 0.28 11.55 -1.64
N GLY A 154 1.14 11.61 -0.61
CA GLY A 154 0.76 12.04 0.73
C GLY A 154 -0.16 11.04 1.46
N MET A 155 -0.27 9.81 0.96
CA MET A 155 -1.04 8.71 1.56
C MET A 155 -0.13 7.51 1.85
N THR A 156 -0.51 6.65 2.78
CA THR A 156 0.12 5.33 2.93
C THR A 156 -0.31 4.41 1.78
N GLY A 157 0.51 3.39 1.50
CA GLY A 157 0.16 2.38 0.49
C GLY A 157 -1.15 1.62 0.81
N MET A 158 -1.49 1.41 2.08
CA MET A 158 -2.76 0.78 2.47
C MET A 158 -3.97 1.67 2.12
N GLU A 159 -3.94 2.93 2.52
CA GLU A 159 -5.04 3.88 2.24
C GLU A 159 -5.21 4.06 0.73
N ARG A 160 -4.10 4.15 -0.01
CA ARG A 160 -4.13 4.26 -1.47
C ARG A 160 -4.63 2.98 -2.14
N ALA A 161 -4.27 1.80 -1.64
CA ALA A 161 -4.78 0.53 -2.15
C ALA A 161 -6.30 0.40 -1.95
N PHE A 162 -6.83 0.74 -0.76
CA PHE A 162 -8.26 0.73 -0.50
C PHE A 162 -9.01 1.77 -1.35
N GLN A 163 -8.49 2.99 -1.46
CA GLN A 163 -9.05 4.02 -2.35
C GLN A 163 -9.12 3.56 -3.82
N LEU A 164 -8.12 2.82 -4.30
CA LEU A 164 -8.13 2.23 -5.64
C LEU A 164 -9.18 1.12 -5.77
N LEU A 165 -9.31 0.23 -4.77
CA LEU A 165 -10.28 -0.88 -4.79
C LEU A 165 -11.75 -0.43 -4.68
N TYR A 166 -12.03 0.74 -4.07
CA TYR A 166 -13.36 1.37 -4.14
C TYR A 166 -13.60 2.18 -5.41
N SER A 167 -12.55 2.55 -6.14
CA SER A 167 -12.74 3.26 -7.40
C SER A 167 -13.43 2.33 -8.40
N ALA A 168 -14.34 2.90 -9.21
CA ALA A 168 -15.00 2.17 -10.29
C ALA A 168 -13.98 1.50 -11.26
N GLY A 169 -12.74 1.99 -11.29
CA GLY A 169 -11.65 1.38 -12.03
C GLY A 169 -11.34 -0.07 -11.61
N CYS A 170 -11.52 -0.49 -10.36
CA CYS A 170 -11.31 -1.89 -9.95
C CYS A 170 -12.53 -2.80 -10.15
N TRP A 171 -13.70 -2.26 -10.46
CA TRP A 171 -14.95 -3.02 -10.59
C TRP A 171 -15.16 -3.41 -12.06
N SER A 172 -15.90 -4.49 -12.30
CA SER A 172 -16.20 -4.95 -13.65
C SER A 172 -17.66 -5.34 -13.80
N ASP A 173 -18.21 -4.97 -14.97
CA ASP A 173 -19.50 -5.36 -15.51
C ASP A 173 -19.45 -6.72 -16.24
N GLN A 174 -18.31 -7.42 -16.17
CA GLN A 174 -18.08 -8.75 -16.72
C GLN A 174 -17.39 -9.64 -15.67
N PRO A 175 -17.53 -10.98 -15.74
CA PRO A 175 -16.79 -11.89 -14.89
C PRO A 175 -15.27 -11.73 -15.08
N PHE A 176 -14.52 -11.61 -13.99
CA PHE A 176 -13.06 -11.42 -14.05
C PHE A 176 -12.33 -12.55 -14.80
N ASP A 177 -11.32 -12.15 -15.57
CA ASP A 177 -10.41 -13.06 -16.27
C ASP A 177 -9.42 -13.74 -15.30
N GLU A 178 -8.71 -14.76 -15.77
CA GLU A 178 -7.73 -15.50 -14.96
C GLU A 178 -6.65 -14.59 -14.37
N LEU A 179 -6.23 -13.52 -15.08
CA LEU A 179 -5.20 -12.61 -14.61
C LEU A 179 -5.74 -11.70 -13.47
N SER A 180 -6.93 -11.12 -13.63
CA SER A 180 -7.57 -10.35 -12.56
C SER A 180 -7.85 -11.21 -11.33
N LEU A 181 -8.31 -12.45 -11.51
CA LEU A 181 -8.50 -13.41 -10.41
C LEU A 181 -7.17 -13.76 -9.71
N ASN A 182 -6.07 -13.90 -10.45
CA ASN A 182 -4.74 -14.08 -9.85
C ASN A 182 -4.35 -12.88 -8.96
N ILE A 183 -4.57 -11.65 -9.44
CA ILE A 183 -4.31 -10.42 -8.68
C ILE A 183 -5.19 -10.35 -7.43
N LEU A 184 -6.50 -10.59 -7.56
CA LEU A 184 -7.44 -10.60 -6.44
C LEU A 184 -7.09 -11.68 -5.40
N GLY A 185 -6.61 -12.85 -5.84
CA GLY A 185 -6.06 -13.87 -4.96
C GLY A 185 -4.79 -13.43 -4.23
N GLN A 186 -3.88 -12.70 -4.89
CA GLN A 186 -2.71 -12.10 -4.26
C GLN A 186 -3.12 -11.04 -3.21
N ILE A 187 -4.06 -10.14 -3.54
CA ILE A 187 -4.60 -9.12 -2.61
C ILE A 187 -5.20 -9.80 -1.37
N ALA A 188 -6.06 -10.80 -1.57
CA ALA A 188 -6.67 -11.54 -0.47
C ALA A 188 -5.64 -12.24 0.44
N SER A 189 -4.49 -12.65 -0.10
CA SER A 189 -3.40 -13.29 0.67
C SER A 189 -2.58 -12.33 1.56
N ILE A 190 -2.85 -11.02 1.49
CA ILE A 190 -2.31 -10.02 2.41
C ILE A 190 -3.07 -10.03 3.74
N SER A 191 -4.36 -10.40 3.75
CA SER A 191 -5.08 -10.62 5.00
C SER A 191 -4.46 -11.79 5.78
N PRO A 192 -4.40 -11.71 7.13
CA PRO A 192 -3.94 -12.83 7.93
C PRO A 192 -4.97 -13.97 7.87
N LYS A 193 -4.50 -15.21 8.04
CA LYS A 193 -5.39 -16.38 8.13
C LYS A 193 -6.06 -16.40 9.49
N VAL A 194 -7.37 -16.64 9.54
CA VAL A 194 -8.13 -16.63 10.80
C VAL A 194 -8.99 -17.88 10.92
N ASN A 195 -8.87 -18.57 12.05
CA ASN A 195 -9.59 -19.81 12.36
C ASN A 195 -9.87 -19.87 13.88
N TYR A 196 -10.74 -20.78 14.31
CA TYR A 196 -10.89 -21.08 15.73
C TYR A 196 -9.97 -22.23 16.17
N TYR A 197 -9.60 -22.26 17.45
CA TYR A 197 -8.87 -23.36 18.06
C TYR A 197 -9.61 -23.93 19.29
N PRO A 198 -9.70 -25.27 19.41
CA PRO A 198 -9.48 -26.26 18.34
C PRO A 198 -10.53 -26.10 17.23
N GLU A 199 -10.26 -26.55 16.00
CA GLU A 199 -11.11 -26.25 14.81
C GLU A 199 -12.60 -26.63 14.94
N HIS A 200 -12.94 -27.57 15.84
CA HIS A 200 -14.30 -28.04 16.09
C HIS A 200 -15.05 -27.24 17.17
N LEU A 201 -14.43 -26.23 17.77
CA LEU A 201 -15.01 -25.33 18.77
C LEU A 201 -14.80 -23.87 18.35
N THR A 202 -15.67 -22.98 18.80
CA THR A 202 -15.56 -21.52 18.59
C THR A 202 -15.01 -20.78 19.82
N CYS A 203 -14.29 -21.48 20.70
CA CYS A 203 -13.93 -20.99 22.04
C CYS A 203 -12.68 -20.11 22.10
N MET A 204 -11.77 -20.19 21.12
CA MET A 204 -10.58 -19.35 21.06
C MET A 204 -10.28 -18.97 19.60
N GLU A 205 -9.95 -17.71 19.38
CA GLU A 205 -9.61 -17.17 18.06
C GLU A 205 -8.12 -17.31 17.80
N LYS A 206 -7.75 -17.75 16.60
CA LYS A 206 -6.37 -17.93 16.15
C LYS A 206 -6.12 -17.11 14.89
N ILE A 207 -5.20 -16.15 14.99
CA ILE A 207 -4.77 -15.29 13.89
C ILE A 207 -3.37 -15.72 13.47
N ASP A 208 -3.29 -16.38 12.32
CA ASP A 208 -2.06 -16.79 11.67
C ASP A 208 -1.62 -15.69 10.68
N TRP A 209 -0.88 -14.71 11.21
CA TRP A 209 -0.25 -13.67 10.42
C TRP A 209 0.73 -14.24 9.38
N ASN A 210 0.74 -13.66 8.18
CA ASN A 210 1.61 -14.05 7.08
C ASN A 210 3.07 -13.69 7.41
N SER A 211 3.87 -14.67 7.79
CA SER A 211 5.28 -14.50 8.17
C SER A 211 6.25 -14.40 6.98
N ASN A 212 5.77 -14.50 5.74
CA ASN A 212 6.58 -14.47 4.51
C ASN A 212 7.01 -13.05 4.11
N GLY A 213 7.66 -12.34 5.04
CA GLY A 213 8.27 -11.03 4.78
C GLY A 213 7.32 -9.84 4.67
N ILE A 214 6.01 -10.03 4.90
CA ILE A 214 5.01 -8.95 4.97
C ILE A 214 4.85 -8.48 6.42
N PRO A 215 5.17 -7.22 6.78
CA PRO A 215 4.97 -6.72 8.14
C PRO A 215 3.49 -6.67 8.57
N TYR A 216 3.25 -6.89 9.86
CA TYR A 216 1.90 -6.95 10.43
C TYR A 216 1.08 -5.67 10.17
N SER A 217 1.72 -4.50 10.14
CA SER A 217 1.07 -3.21 9.84
C SER A 217 0.47 -3.10 8.43
N MET A 218 0.68 -4.10 7.57
CA MET A 218 0.15 -4.14 6.20
C MET A 218 -0.93 -5.20 6.03
N GLN A 219 -1.08 -6.09 7.02
CA GLN A 219 -1.98 -7.24 6.96
C GLN A 219 -3.37 -6.83 7.46
N HIS A 220 -4.15 -6.22 6.58
CA HIS A 220 -5.49 -5.73 6.89
C HIS A 220 -6.56 -6.82 6.69
N PHE A 221 -7.45 -7.04 7.66
CA PHE A 221 -8.52 -8.06 7.56
C PHE A 221 -9.48 -7.82 6.37
N GLY A 222 -9.63 -6.57 5.94
CA GLY A 222 -10.51 -6.19 4.84
C GLY A 222 -10.04 -6.60 3.43
N TYR A 223 -8.75 -6.93 3.19
CA TYR A 223 -8.27 -7.23 1.82
C TYR A 223 -8.92 -8.47 1.21
N TYR A 224 -9.08 -9.55 1.98
CA TYR A 224 -9.82 -10.74 1.55
C TYR A 224 -11.31 -10.40 1.32
N LEU A 225 -11.92 -9.61 2.21
CA LEU A 225 -13.35 -9.26 2.15
C LEU A 225 -13.68 -8.42 0.90
N ILE A 226 -12.86 -7.41 0.58
CA ILE A 226 -13.03 -6.58 -0.62
C ILE A 226 -12.70 -7.34 -1.91
N ALA A 227 -11.64 -8.16 -1.92
CA ALA A 227 -11.31 -8.98 -3.07
C ALA A 227 -12.43 -10.00 -3.38
N LYS A 228 -13.03 -10.59 -2.34
CA LYS A 228 -14.19 -11.47 -2.50
C LYS A 228 -15.42 -10.71 -3.00
N LYS A 229 -15.78 -9.56 -2.40
CA LYS A 229 -16.92 -8.73 -2.86
C LYS A 229 -16.77 -8.34 -4.35
N LEU A 230 -15.57 -7.98 -4.80
CA LEU A 230 -15.28 -7.70 -6.21
C LEU A 230 -15.55 -8.92 -7.10
N ILE A 231 -15.05 -10.10 -6.73
CA ILE A 231 -15.31 -11.35 -7.47
C ILE A 231 -16.81 -11.65 -7.50
N ASP A 232 -17.47 -11.70 -6.35
CA ASP A 232 -18.89 -12.02 -6.21
C ASP A 232 -19.76 -11.05 -7.03
N SER A 233 -19.46 -9.74 -6.99
CA SER A 233 -20.14 -8.73 -7.80
C SER A 233 -19.91 -8.89 -9.30
N SER A 234 -18.70 -9.24 -9.75
CA SER A 234 -18.42 -9.53 -11.17
C SER A 234 -19.21 -10.75 -11.67
N GLN A 235 -19.41 -11.75 -10.80
CA GLN A 235 -20.15 -12.97 -11.12
C GLN A 235 -21.65 -12.77 -11.24
N LEU A 236 -22.23 -11.69 -10.67
CA LEU A 236 -23.64 -11.35 -10.89
C LEU A 236 -23.95 -11.09 -12.37
N PHE A 237 -22.96 -10.66 -13.15
CA PHE A 237 -23.08 -10.39 -14.57
C PHE A 237 -22.88 -11.62 -15.47
N ASN A 238 -22.59 -12.81 -14.91
CA ASN A 238 -22.38 -14.06 -15.66
C ASN A 238 -23.48 -14.35 -16.71
N PHE A 239 -24.73 -13.97 -16.45
CA PHE A 239 -25.86 -14.24 -17.36
C PHE A 239 -25.81 -13.45 -18.67
N MET A 240 -25.05 -12.35 -18.73
CA MET A 240 -24.94 -11.51 -19.95
C MET A 240 -23.84 -11.99 -20.91
N TYR A 241 -22.95 -12.86 -20.44
CA TYR A 241 -21.81 -13.33 -21.22
C TYR A 241 -22.01 -14.80 -21.62
N PRO A 242 -21.46 -15.24 -22.77
CA PRO A 242 -21.35 -16.66 -23.07
C PRO A 242 -20.69 -17.39 -21.91
N SER A 243 -21.02 -18.67 -21.71
CA SER A 243 -20.36 -19.52 -20.71
C SER A 243 -18.89 -19.73 -21.06
N LEU A 244 -18.06 -18.75 -20.71
CA LEU A 244 -16.62 -18.83 -20.71
C LEU A 244 -16.23 -20.08 -19.92
N LYS A 245 -15.14 -20.76 -20.34
CA LYS A 245 -14.54 -21.84 -19.57
C LYS A 245 -14.41 -21.35 -18.14
N THR A 246 -15.01 -22.07 -17.19
CA THR A 246 -15.15 -21.60 -15.81
C THR A 246 -13.79 -21.22 -15.23
N ASN A 247 -13.52 -19.91 -15.19
CA ASN A 247 -12.30 -19.38 -14.60
C ASN A 247 -12.27 -19.86 -13.15
N LYS A 248 -11.29 -20.71 -12.80
CA LYS A 248 -11.24 -21.31 -11.48
C LYS A 248 -11.05 -20.19 -10.46
N MET A 249 -12.04 -20.02 -9.57
CA MET A 249 -11.94 -19.07 -8.47
C MET A 249 -10.65 -19.32 -7.69
N PRO A 250 -9.88 -18.30 -7.27
CA PRO A 250 -8.60 -18.53 -6.60
C PRO A 250 -8.75 -19.43 -5.36
N GLU A 251 -7.80 -20.36 -5.16
CA GLU A 251 -7.88 -21.40 -4.12
C GLU A 251 -8.15 -20.85 -2.71
N ILE A 252 -7.66 -19.63 -2.43
CA ILE A 252 -7.86 -18.90 -1.18
C ILE A 252 -9.34 -18.68 -0.81
N PHE A 253 -10.23 -18.61 -1.81
CA PHE A 253 -11.68 -18.46 -1.63
C PHE A 253 -12.44 -19.80 -1.70
N GLN A 254 -11.79 -20.90 -2.12
CA GLN A 254 -12.42 -22.22 -2.24
C GLN A 254 -12.27 -23.08 -0.96
N GLY A 255 -11.22 -22.86 -0.17
CA GLY A 255 -10.88 -23.70 0.98
C GLY A 255 -11.32 -23.14 2.34
N LYS A 256 -11.37 -24.02 3.35
CA LYS A 256 -11.53 -23.66 4.77
C LYS A 256 -10.36 -22.83 5.37
N MET A 257 -9.44 -22.31 4.55
CA MET A 257 -8.23 -21.62 5.07
C MET A 257 -8.54 -20.30 5.79
N HIS A 258 -9.67 -19.67 5.46
CA HIS A 258 -10.16 -18.46 6.12
C HIS A 258 -11.58 -18.71 6.63
N ASN A 259 -11.78 -18.61 7.95
CA ASN A 259 -13.11 -18.49 8.50
C ASN A 259 -13.64 -17.07 8.24
N GLU A 260 -14.42 -16.90 7.16
CA GLU A 260 -14.93 -15.59 6.75
C GLU A 260 -15.78 -14.91 7.84
N MET A 261 -16.53 -15.67 8.64
CA MET A 261 -17.34 -15.13 9.73
C MET A 261 -16.46 -14.52 10.83
N LEU A 262 -15.42 -15.25 11.23
CA LEU A 262 -14.41 -14.75 12.17
C LEU A 262 -13.61 -13.58 11.57
N LEU A 263 -13.33 -13.59 10.27
CA LEU A 263 -12.65 -12.48 9.60
C LEU A 263 -13.50 -11.20 9.60
N LYS A 264 -14.82 -11.33 9.37
CA LYS A 264 -15.77 -10.20 9.47
C LYS A 264 -15.86 -9.67 10.89
N LYS A 265 -15.90 -10.56 11.89
CA LYS A 265 -15.85 -10.17 13.31
C LYS A 265 -14.55 -9.43 13.64
N LEU A 266 -13.38 -10.00 13.33
CA LEU A 266 -12.08 -9.36 13.57
C LEU A 266 -11.91 -8.05 12.80
N TYR A 267 -12.42 -7.95 11.57
CA TYR A 267 -12.48 -6.67 10.86
C TYR A 267 -13.28 -5.63 11.65
N TRP A 268 -14.45 -6.01 12.19
CA TRP A 268 -15.31 -5.12 12.97
C TRP A 268 -14.66 -4.70 14.30
N ASP A 269 -14.10 -5.66 15.04
CA ASP A 269 -13.44 -5.42 16.34
C ASP A 269 -12.22 -4.49 16.20
N TYR A 270 -11.47 -4.59 15.09
CA TYR A 270 -10.31 -3.75 14.81
C TYR A 270 -10.63 -2.52 13.93
N ARG A 271 -11.89 -2.33 13.49
CA ARG A 271 -12.31 -1.27 12.55
C ARG A 271 -11.75 0.10 12.92
N ASP A 272 -11.87 0.46 14.20
CA ASP A 272 -11.51 1.80 14.66
C ASP A 272 -10.00 2.03 14.82
N SER A 273 -9.19 0.97 14.74
CA SER A 273 -7.74 1.08 14.64
C SER A 273 -7.24 1.46 13.24
N TYR A 274 -8.09 1.30 12.21
CA TYR A 274 -7.75 1.65 10.84
C TYR A 274 -8.12 3.11 10.50
N ASN A 275 -7.27 3.77 9.70
CA ASN A 275 -7.60 5.06 9.11
C ASN A 275 -8.94 4.94 8.33
N PRO A 276 -9.89 5.87 8.48
CA PRO A 276 -11.15 5.88 7.73
C PRO A 276 -11.01 5.66 6.21
N THR A 277 -9.92 6.11 5.60
CA THR A 277 -9.64 5.91 4.16
C THR A 277 -9.20 4.48 3.79
N ALA A 278 -8.79 3.67 4.76
CA ALA A 278 -8.44 2.26 4.62
C ALA A 278 -9.55 1.28 5.07
N ARG A 279 -10.69 1.79 5.56
CA ARG A 279 -11.82 0.96 6.00
C ARG A 279 -12.59 0.37 4.83
N LEU A 280 -13.42 -0.64 5.11
CA LEU A 280 -14.45 -1.16 4.21
C LEU A 280 -15.50 -0.09 3.88
N SER A 281 -16.11 -0.18 2.70
CA SER A 281 -17.17 0.77 2.31
C SER A 281 -18.36 0.67 3.27
N GLY A 282 -19.11 1.77 3.45
CA GLY A 282 -20.24 1.79 4.38
C GLY A 282 -21.28 0.68 4.11
N GLU A 283 -21.51 0.32 2.84
CA GLU A 283 -22.33 -0.85 2.46
C GLU A 283 -21.75 -2.14 3.05
N MET A 284 -20.48 -2.43 2.79
CA MET A 284 -19.79 -3.62 3.29
C MET A 284 -19.74 -3.67 4.82
N GLU A 285 -19.54 -2.52 5.48
CA GLU A 285 -19.60 -2.43 6.95
C GLU A 285 -21.01 -2.70 7.48
N THR A 286 -22.07 -2.20 6.83
CA THR A 286 -23.44 -2.54 7.23
C THR A 286 -23.78 -4.01 7.01
N ASP A 287 -23.28 -4.63 5.94
CA ASP A 287 -23.45 -6.07 5.69
C ASP A 287 -22.70 -6.93 6.72
N ILE A 288 -21.49 -6.50 7.13
CA ILE A 288 -20.74 -7.13 8.23
C ILE A 288 -21.51 -7.00 9.54
N LEU A 289 -22.01 -5.81 9.88
CA LEU A 289 -22.80 -5.60 11.10
C LEU A 289 -24.06 -6.48 11.12
N ARG A 290 -24.81 -6.54 10.01
CA ARG A 290 -25.98 -7.42 9.86
C ARG A 290 -25.62 -8.89 10.02
N ALA A 291 -24.50 -9.34 9.44
CA ALA A 291 -24.04 -10.72 9.57
C ALA A 291 -23.55 -11.07 10.98
N THR A 292 -23.09 -10.08 11.76
CA THR A 292 -22.44 -10.29 13.08
C THR A 292 -23.38 -9.98 14.26
N SER A 293 -24.67 -9.71 14.02
CA SER A 293 -25.67 -9.39 15.06
C SER A 293 -26.93 -10.28 14.94
N PRO A 294 -27.71 -10.50 16.02
CA PRO A 294 -27.67 -9.81 17.30
C PRO A 294 -27.48 -10.74 18.52
N THR A 295 -26.35 -10.56 19.20
CA THR A 295 -26.44 -10.24 20.64
C THR A 295 -25.91 -8.82 20.80
N PRO A 296 -26.58 -7.91 21.52
CA PRO A 296 -25.86 -6.76 22.03
C PRO A 296 -24.67 -7.30 22.81
N TYR A 297 -23.51 -6.69 22.64
CA TYR A 297 -22.41 -6.91 23.57
C TYR A 297 -22.87 -6.32 24.91
N HIS A 298 -23.58 -7.10 25.71
CA HIS A 298 -23.55 -6.91 27.14
C HIS A 298 -22.07 -6.94 27.48
N GLN A 299 -21.52 -5.79 27.85
CA GLN A 299 -20.23 -5.75 28.51
C GLN A 299 -20.32 -6.78 29.62
N ILE A 300 -19.47 -7.80 29.56
CA ILE A 300 -19.22 -8.69 30.67
C ILE A 300 -18.38 -7.89 31.69
N LEU A 301 -19.02 -6.87 32.27
CA LEU A 301 -19.00 -6.66 33.70
C LEU A 301 -19.92 -7.72 34.32
N GLU A 302 -19.58 -9.00 34.15
CA GLU A 302 -19.90 -9.93 35.21
C GLU A 302 -19.16 -9.43 36.44
N ASN A 303 -19.93 -9.25 37.51
CA ASN A 303 -19.54 -8.72 38.81
C ASN A 303 -18.13 -9.12 39.28
N CYS A 304 -17.13 -8.35 38.85
CA CYS A 304 -15.90 -8.11 39.61
C CYS A 304 -16.16 -7.08 40.73
N SER A 305 -17.36 -7.09 41.32
CA SER A 305 -17.67 -6.49 42.61
C SER A 305 -17.12 -7.34 43.77
N ASN A 306 -15.87 -7.78 43.60
CA ASN A 306 -15.01 -8.33 44.64
C ASN A 306 -13.73 -7.50 44.71
N ILE A 307 -13.87 -6.34 45.36
CA ILE A 307 -12.81 -5.59 46.04
C ILE A 307 -11.53 -5.34 45.22
N THR A 308 -11.57 -4.32 44.37
CA THR A 308 -10.37 -3.54 44.04
C THR A 308 -10.55 -2.11 44.58
N ASN A 309 -9.72 -1.73 45.56
CA ASN A 309 -9.77 -0.42 46.22
C ASN A 309 -9.20 0.70 45.33
N TYR A 310 -9.89 1.01 44.23
CA TYR A 310 -9.60 2.18 43.39
C TYR A 310 -10.84 3.08 43.33
N SER A 311 -10.64 4.37 43.61
CA SER A 311 -11.68 5.39 43.53
C SER A 311 -12.11 5.57 42.06
N ALA A 312 -13.42 5.48 41.80
CA ALA A 312 -13.97 5.68 40.47
C ALA A 312 -13.60 7.07 39.92
N VAL A 313 -12.90 7.09 38.79
CA VAL A 313 -12.58 8.32 38.07
C VAL A 313 -13.85 8.80 37.37
N ARG A 314 -14.24 10.06 37.60
CA ARG A 314 -15.32 10.69 36.83
C ARG A 314 -14.87 10.88 35.39
N LEU A 315 -15.71 10.45 34.44
CA LEU A 315 -15.62 10.93 33.06
C LEU A 315 -15.82 12.45 33.06
N VAL A 316 -14.98 13.15 32.32
CA VAL A 316 -15.06 14.60 32.10
C VAL A 316 -15.47 14.78 30.65
N ASP A 317 -16.73 15.16 30.44
CA ASP A 317 -17.33 15.27 29.10
C ASP A 317 -16.86 16.52 28.31
N ASP A 318 -16.08 17.40 28.94
CA ASP A 318 -15.71 18.73 28.42
C ASP A 318 -14.34 18.79 27.69
N LEU A 319 -13.96 17.72 26.97
CA LEU A 319 -12.66 17.66 26.27
C LEU A 319 -12.64 18.33 24.87
N TYR A 320 -13.78 18.83 24.37
CA TYR A 320 -13.92 19.32 22.98
C TYR A 320 -14.77 20.60 22.81
N SER A 321 -14.75 21.54 23.76
CA SER A 321 -15.45 22.83 23.59
C SER A 321 -14.66 23.91 22.85
N ASP A 322 -13.34 24.07 23.13
CA ASP A 322 -12.60 25.29 22.80
C ASP A 322 -11.20 25.08 22.16
N GLY A 323 -11.10 24.14 21.22
CA GLY A 323 -10.17 24.26 20.07
C GLY A 323 -8.65 24.21 20.31
N ASP A 324 -8.14 24.02 21.53
CA ASP A 324 -6.68 23.91 21.81
C ASP A 324 -6.38 22.81 22.85
N VAL A 325 -5.37 21.97 22.59
CA VAL A 325 -5.04 20.81 23.45
C VAL A 325 -3.91 21.16 24.43
N ASN A 326 -4.28 21.49 25.67
CA ASN A 326 -3.32 21.87 26.70
C ASN A 326 -2.75 20.63 27.44
N LEU A 327 -1.56 20.16 27.03
CA LEU A 327 -0.91 18.94 27.55
C LEU A 327 -0.23 19.11 28.92
N THR A 328 -0.94 19.63 29.91
CA THR A 328 -0.45 19.74 31.29
C THR A 328 -0.97 18.62 32.19
N ASP A 329 -0.37 17.42 32.09
CA ASP A 329 -0.03 16.49 33.20
C ASP A 329 0.27 15.03 32.76
N CYS A 330 1.06 14.84 31.70
CA CYS A 330 1.58 13.50 31.35
C CYS A 330 2.75 13.02 32.24
N SER A 331 3.07 13.71 33.34
CA SER A 331 4.25 13.46 34.17
C SER A 331 4.16 12.20 35.06
N THR A 332 2.97 11.60 35.18
CA THR A 332 2.66 10.51 36.13
C THR A 332 2.38 9.16 35.48
N GLN A 333 2.44 9.04 34.14
CA GLN A 333 1.99 7.84 33.43
C GLN A 333 3.13 7.04 32.77
N ASN A 334 3.53 5.93 33.42
CA ASN A 334 4.63 5.06 33.01
C ASN A 334 4.26 3.99 31.95
N TRP A 335 3.73 4.39 30.79
CA TRP A 335 3.37 3.42 29.71
C TRP A 335 4.01 3.67 28.33
N LEU A 336 4.95 4.61 28.22
CA LEU A 336 5.74 4.84 27.01
C LEU A 336 7.19 4.33 27.18
N PRO A 337 7.73 3.47 26.27
CA PRO A 337 9.06 2.86 26.41
C PRO A 337 10.24 3.82 26.20
N LEU A 338 9.99 5.12 26.05
CA LEU A 338 11.01 6.18 26.03
C LEU A 338 11.33 6.75 27.42
N SER A 339 10.55 6.43 28.47
CA SER A 339 10.76 6.93 29.83
C SER A 339 11.99 6.34 30.54
N GLN A 340 12.57 5.25 30.01
CA GLN A 340 13.64 4.50 30.69
C GLN A 340 15.07 5.07 30.48
N TRP A 341 15.26 6.09 29.63
CA TRP A 341 16.60 6.59 29.25
C TRP A 341 17.06 7.87 29.97
N LEU A 342 16.27 8.43 30.89
CA LEU A 342 16.56 9.74 31.50
C LEU A 342 16.39 9.74 33.04
N THR A 343 17.28 9.03 33.75
CA THR A 343 17.18 8.82 35.21
C THR A 343 17.78 9.91 36.10
N LYS A 344 18.22 11.08 35.57
CA LYS A 344 18.71 12.22 36.38
C LYS A 344 18.27 13.59 35.86
N GLY A 345 17.24 14.16 36.49
CA GLY A 345 16.64 15.45 36.11
C GLY A 345 17.55 16.69 36.22
N SER A 346 18.71 16.59 36.90
CA SER A 346 19.67 17.70 36.99
C SER A 346 20.44 17.99 35.70
N GLN A 347 20.52 17.04 34.76
CA GLN A 347 21.17 17.26 33.46
C GLN A 347 20.22 17.83 32.40
N LEU A 348 18.89 17.67 32.55
CA LEU A 348 17.92 18.18 31.58
C LEU A 348 17.95 19.72 31.52
N LYS A 349 18.03 20.38 32.67
CA LYS A 349 18.00 21.85 32.75
C LYS A 349 19.25 22.47 32.10
N THR A 350 20.42 21.83 32.25
CA THR A 350 21.68 22.23 31.61
C THR A 350 21.69 21.95 30.11
N LEU A 351 21.13 20.80 29.67
CA LEU A 351 20.98 20.49 28.24
C LEU A 351 20.04 21.47 27.55
N TRP A 352 18.85 21.73 28.10
CA TRP A 352 17.89 22.66 27.51
C TRP A 352 18.40 24.11 27.49
N VAL A 353 19.05 24.58 28.56
CA VAL A 353 19.68 25.93 28.55
C VAL A 353 20.83 25.99 27.55
N GLY A 354 21.64 24.93 27.43
CA GLY A 354 22.72 24.85 26.44
C GLY A 354 22.22 24.83 24.99
N LEU A 355 21.15 24.07 24.70
CA LEU A 355 20.52 24.01 23.38
C LEU A 355 19.85 25.35 23.01
N LEU A 356 19.21 26.01 23.98
CA LEU A 356 18.64 27.34 23.79
C LEU A 356 19.75 28.37 23.48
N GLN A 357 20.82 28.39 24.29
CA GLN A 357 21.97 29.28 24.07
C GLN A 357 22.70 29.01 22.75
N TRP A 358 22.76 27.75 22.29
CA TRP A 358 23.34 27.38 21.00
C TRP A 358 22.48 27.82 19.82
N ALA A 359 21.16 27.62 19.88
CA ALA A 359 20.22 28.12 18.87
C ALA A 359 20.22 29.65 18.78
N ASP A 360 20.29 30.33 19.93
CA ASP A 360 20.37 31.78 20.05
C ASP A 360 21.74 32.34 19.64
N ARG A 361 22.75 31.50 19.49
CA ARG A 361 24.06 31.85 18.91
C ARG A 361 24.04 31.73 17.38
N ILE A 362 23.48 30.64 16.85
CA ILE A 362 23.27 30.44 15.40
C ILE A 362 22.42 31.57 14.81
N LYS A 363 21.38 32.04 15.53
CA LYS A 363 20.56 33.19 15.13
C LYS A 363 21.27 34.56 15.15
N ARG A 364 22.52 34.65 15.62
CA ARG A 364 23.33 35.88 15.66
C ARG A 364 24.57 35.81 14.77
N GLU A 365 24.89 34.63 14.24
CA GLU A 365 26.00 34.38 13.31
C GLU A 365 25.49 34.16 11.85
N ALA A 366 24.19 34.40 11.62
CA ALA A 366 23.49 34.46 10.33
C ALA A 366 22.69 35.77 10.21
#